data_AF-A0A1J4S6B4-F1
#
_entry.id   AF-A0A1J4S6B4-F1
#
_cell.length_a   1.000
_cell.length_b   1.000
_cell.length_c   1.000
_cell.angle_alpha   90.00
_cell.angle_beta   90.00
_cell.angle_gamma   90.00
#
_symmetry.space_group_name_H-M   'P 1'
#
loop_
_entity.id
_entity.type
_entity.pdbx_description
1 polymer ?
#
loop_
_entity_poly.entity_id
_entity_poly.type
_entity_poly.pdbx_seq_one_letter_code
_entity_poly.pdbx_strand_id
1 'polypeptide(L)' 'MIECLDGTYYTGCTWSIPKRTDQHASGLGSKYTRLHGFKKLVYYEEYQNIEEARKREQQIKGWSQSKKKKIISGAW' A
#
# COMPACT_ATOMS: atom_id res chain seq x y z
N MET A 1 -0.68 0.32 -2.27
CA MET A 1 0.26 1.11 -1.45
C MET A 1 -0.43 2.40 -1.06
N ILE A 2 -0.38 2.72 0.23
CA ILE A 2 -0.98 3.93 0.81
C ILE A 2 0.15 4.84 1.25
N GLU A 3 0.08 6.10 0.88
CA GLU A 3 0.89 7.17 1.46
C GLU A 3 0.26 7.58 2.78
N CYS A 4 1.07 7.64 3.83
CA CYS A 4 0.68 8.12 5.14
C CYS A 4 0.90 9.64 5.25
N LEU A 5 0.34 10.28 6.28
CA LEU A 5 0.47 11.74 6.46
C LEU A 5 1.91 12.18 6.72
N ASP A 6 2.71 11.31 7.34
CA ASP A 6 4.14 11.51 7.61
C ASP A 6 5.06 11.23 6.39
N GLY A 7 4.49 10.90 5.23
CA GLY A 7 5.24 10.58 4.01
C GLY A 7 5.80 9.15 3.96
N THR A 8 5.50 8.31 4.94
CA THR A 8 5.80 6.87 4.88
C THR A 8 4.81 6.13 3.99
N TYR A 9 5.12 4.88 3.66
CA TYR A 9 4.30 4.04 2.79
C TYR A 9 3.88 2.74 3.46
N TYR A 10 2.57 2.52 3.54
CA TYR A 10 1.99 1.24 3.91
C TYR A 10 1.77 0.35 2.66
N THR A 11 2.15 -0.93 2.77
CA THR A 11 1.99 -1.94 1.71
C THR A 11 1.20 -3.13 2.26
N GLY A 12 0.21 -3.58 1.50
CA GLY A 12 -0.64 -4.72 1.82
C GLY A 12 -1.42 -5.22 0.59
N CYS A 13 -1.97 -6.43 0.66
CA CYS A 13 -2.88 -6.98 -0.34
C CYS A 13 -4.36 -6.93 0.12
N THR A 14 -5.29 -6.89 -0.82
CA THR A 14 -6.74 -6.94 -0.57
C THR A 14 -7.46 -7.53 -1.79
N TRP A 15 -8.61 -8.15 -1.58
CA TRP A 15 -9.54 -8.54 -2.65
C TRP A 15 -10.41 -7.40 -3.15
N SER A 16 -10.51 -6.31 -2.37
CA SER A 16 -11.30 -5.14 -2.71
C SER A 16 -10.55 -3.88 -2.33
N ILE A 17 -10.08 -3.16 -3.36
CA ILE A 17 -9.36 -1.90 -3.20
C ILE A 17 -10.27 -0.82 -2.57
N PRO A 18 -11.53 -0.62 -3.02
CA PRO A 18 -12.40 0.40 -2.44
C PRO A 18 -12.63 0.18 -0.94
N LYS A 19 -13.07 -1.04 -0.56
CA LYS A 19 -13.31 -1.38 0.85
C LYS A 19 -12.07 -1.19 1.71
N ARG A 20 -10.89 -1.58 1.20
CA ARG A 20 -9.64 -1.45 1.95
C ARG A 20 -9.23 0.01 2.11
N THR A 21 -9.42 0.82 1.07
CA THR A 21 -9.13 2.25 1.10
C THR A 21 -10.01 2.95 2.13
N ASP A 22 -11.31 2.65 2.15
CA ASP A 22 -12.27 3.20 3.12
C ASP A 22 -11.94 2.78 4.55
N GLN A 23 -11.56 1.51 4.77
CA GLN A 23 -11.09 1.05 6.09
C GLN A 23 -9.89 1.86 6.58
N HIS A 24 -8.90 2.11 5.70
CA HIS A 24 -7.74 2.91 6.08
C HIS A 24 -8.09 4.39 6.30
N ALA A 25 -8.93 4.97 5.45
CA ALA A 25 -9.38 6.35 5.57
C ALA A 25 -10.21 6.60 6.85
N SER A 26 -11.00 5.61 7.28
CA SER A 26 -11.79 5.66 8.52
C SER A 26 -10.99 5.29 9.78
N GLY A 27 -9.70 5.00 9.67
CA GLY A 27 -8.87 4.59 10.81
C GLY A 27 -9.12 3.16 11.31
N LEU A 28 -9.99 2.40 10.63
CA LEU A 28 -10.30 0.98 10.89
C LEU A 28 -9.37 0.01 10.16
N GLY A 29 -8.39 0.53 9.42
CA GLY A 29 -7.40 -0.25 8.69
C GLY A 29 -6.32 -0.85 9.60
N SER A 30 -5.06 -0.83 9.12
CA SER A 30 -3.96 -1.38 9.91
C SER A 30 -3.59 -0.45 11.09
N LYS A 31 -3.07 -1.02 12.18
CA LYS A 31 -2.49 -0.26 13.30
C LYS A 31 -1.45 0.75 12.81
N TYR A 32 -0.66 0.38 11.79
CA TYR A 32 0.35 1.24 11.20
C TYR A 32 -0.25 2.48 10.55
N THR A 33 -1.24 2.32 9.66
CA THR A 33 -1.89 3.45 8.99
C THR A 33 -2.72 4.29 9.96
N ARG A 34 -3.24 3.69 11.04
CA ARG A 34 -3.94 4.44 12.09
C ARG A 34 -2.97 5.33 12.87
N LEU A 35 -1.75 4.86 13.12
CA LEU A 35 -0.72 5.61 13.83
C LEU A 35 -0.11 6.74 12.98
N HIS A 36 0.17 6.48 11.70
CA HIS A 36 0.84 7.44 10.81
C HIS A 36 -0.15 8.28 9.96
N GLY A 37 -1.45 7.99 10.06
CA GLY A 37 -2.53 8.64 9.32
C GLY A 37 -2.64 8.19 7.86
N PHE A 38 -3.86 8.05 7.36
CA PHE A 38 -4.10 7.82 5.93
C PHE A 38 -4.05 9.15 5.16
N LYS A 39 -3.26 9.22 4.08
CA LYS A 39 -3.27 10.36 3.16
C LYS A 39 -4.01 10.04 1.87
N LYS A 40 -3.55 9.01 1.14
CA LYS A 40 -4.18 8.56 -0.12
C LYS A 40 -3.65 7.20 -0.57
N LEU A 41 -4.43 6.52 -1.41
CA LEU A 41 -3.95 5.40 -2.22
C LEU A 41 -3.07 5.95 -3.36
N VAL A 42 -1.83 5.48 -3.47
CA VAL A 42 -0.85 5.98 -4.46
C VAL A 42 -0.46 4.96 -5.52
N TYR A 43 -0.71 3.68 -5.27
CA TYR A 43 -0.32 2.61 -6.19
C TYR A 43 -1.11 1.33 -5.91
N TYR A 44 -1.46 0.58 -6.94
CA TYR A 44 -1.96 -0.79 -6.79
C TYR A 44 -1.59 -1.61 -8.03
N GLU A 45 -1.51 -2.93 -7.85
CA GLU A 45 -1.32 -3.91 -8.91
C GLU A 45 -2.34 -5.02 -8.67
N GLU A 46 -2.86 -5.59 -9.76
CA GLU A 46 -3.80 -6.70 -9.72
C GLU A 46 -3.09 -7.99 -10.13
N TYR A 47 -3.47 -9.09 -9.48
CA TYR A 47 -2.91 -10.42 -9.70
C TYR A 47 -4.06 -11.43 -9.76
N GLN A 48 -3.87 -12.50 -10.54
CA GLN A 48 -4.90 -13.52 -10.73
C GLN A 48 -5.12 -14.39 -9.49
N ASN A 49 -4.11 -14.51 -8.63
CA ASN A 49 -4.17 -15.32 -7.42
C ASN A 49 -3.52 -14.61 -6.23
N ILE A 50 -3.89 -15.08 -5.04
CA ILE A 50 -3.42 -14.51 -3.77
C ILE A 50 -1.93 -14.77 -3.51
N GLU A 51 -1.38 -15.85 -4.08
CA GLU A 51 0.03 -16.21 -3.86
C GLU A 51 0.96 -15.22 -4.54
N GLU A 52 0.70 -14.86 -5.80
CA GLU A 52 1.43 -13.82 -6.53
C GLU A 52 1.29 -12.46 -5.85
N ALA A 53 0.06 -12.08 -5.47
CA ALA A 53 -0.17 -10.84 -4.74
C ALA A 53 0.64 -10.76 -3.43
N ARG A 54 0.71 -11.86 -2.67
CA ARG A 54 1.49 -11.94 -1.42
C ARG A 54 3.01 -11.93 -1.68
N LYS A 55 3.49 -12.65 -2.69
CA LYS A 55 4.91 -12.62 -3.08
C LYS A 55 5.33 -11.20 -3.44
N ARG A 56 4.50 -10.51 -4.23
CA ARG A 56 4.73 -9.12 -4.60
C ARG A 56 4.70 -8.18 -3.40
N GLU A 57 3.71 -8.33 -2.52
CA GLU A 57 3.59 -7.55 -1.29
C GLU A 57 4.87 -7.67 -0.44
N GLN A 58 5.38 -8.89 -0.25
CA GLN A 58 6.62 -9.14 0.49
C GLN A 58 7.83 -8.47 -0.17
N GLN A 59 7.93 -8.58 -1.50
CA GLN A 59 8.99 -7.94 -2.26
C GLN A 59 8.99 -6.41 -2.05
N ILE A 60 7.82 -5.76 -2.19
CA ILE A 60 7.68 -4.31 -2.04
C ILE A 60 7.89 -3.88 -0.59
N LYS A 61 7.45 -4.67 0.40
CA LYS A 61 7.65 -4.37 1.82
C LYS A 61 9.13 -4.14 2.15
N GLY A 62 10.02 -4.99 1.61
CA GLY A 62 11.46 -4.89 1.79
C GLY A 62 12.17 -3.78 0.98
N TRP A 63 11.44 -3.03 0.16
CA TRP A 63 12.06 -1.96 -0.63
C TRP A 63 12.31 -0.68 0.16
N SER A 64 13.38 0.00 -0.23
CA SER A 64 13.65 1.38 0.19
C SER A 64 12.54 2.34 -0.26
N GLN A 65 12.39 3.45 0.45
CA GLN A 65 11.43 4.49 0.12
C GLN A 65 11.65 5.04 -1.30
N SER A 66 12.91 5.19 -1.73
CA SER A 66 13.25 5.63 -3.08
C SER A 66 12.77 4.66 -4.16
N LYS A 67 12.90 3.34 -3.94
CA LYS A 67 12.42 2.34 -4.90
C LYS A 67 10.89 2.30 -4.96
N LYS A 68 10.21 2.49 -3.82
CA LYS A 68 8.74 2.66 -3.78
C LYS A 68 8.28 3.91 -4.54
N LYS A 69 9.00 5.03 -4.43
CA LYS A 69 8.69 6.26 -5.19
C LYS A 69 8.80 6.04 -6.70
N LYS A 70 9.82 5.33 -7.18
CA LYS A 70 9.99 5.05 -8.62
C LYS A 70 8.82 4.28 -9.22
N ILE A 71 8.33 3.26 -8.52
CA ILE A 71 7.18 2.50 -9.01
C ILE A 71 5.89 3.33 -8.98
N ILE A 72 5.69 4.17 -7.96
CA ILE A 72 4.55 5.09 -7.88
C ILE A 72 4.55 6.08 -9.05
N SER A 73 5.73 6.59 -9.45
CA SER A 73 5.85 7.55 -10.54
C SER A 73 5.88 6.92 -11.95
N GLY A 74 5.80 5.59 -12.05
CA GLY A 74 5.94 4.87 -13.33
C GLY A 74 7.33 4.99 -13.98
N ALA A 75 8.34 5.45 -13.24
CA ALA A 75 9.70 5.67 -13.74
C ALA A 75 10.61 4.46 -13.47
N TRP A 76 10.06 3.27 -13.74
CA TRP A 76 10.62 2.00 -13.31
C TRP A 76 11.32 1.25 -14.43
#